data_AF-A0A661Y028-F1
#
_entry.id   AF-A0A661Y028-F1
#
_cell.length_a   1.000
_cell.length_b   1.000
_cell.length_c   1.000
_cell.angle_alpha   90.00
_cell.angle_beta   90.00
_cell.angle_gamma   90.00
#
_symmetry.space_group_name_H-M   'P 1'
#
loop_
_entity.id
_entity.type
_entity.pdbx_description
1 polymer ?
#
loop_
_entity_poly.entity_id
_entity_poly.type
_entity_poly.pdbx_seq_one_letter_code
_entity_poly.pdbx_strand_id
1 'polypeptide(L)'
;MEKSKILKLSIQKLKTLATFGFLILLFGCNGYVQKDEPDSNKEKISESKEILWNVSAIHPAVSFLDIKAIDKDGNMYAVKAIQNSDQRYLIDIKALINGKRLPVKMLLSDDEYAPVSAIGEDGTIYNIKAITPEGDQLDVKGVSQDGNIIDLKAISKEGEFYAVKAISPTAQLNDVNGIKMSNSKLEKIVNGVEVFAHIKAVQQSGCLDKTAIWQIKAISLDGKTNDVKALDEDGNLYDVNAYQNSGQRNLMDIMALIEDKKIPVTMLVSDDKYAPVMAFGEDDDLYDIKALTPDGERLNVKGVSKTGNIINIKAITSDGVFYGIKAISPEGQLLNVKGIKMTNEKVELVANGIEIYAYVKAIQ
;
A
#
# COMPACT_ATOMS: atom_id res chain seq x y z
N MET A 1 23.94 47.61 -64.54
CA MET A 1 24.04 46.21 -65.03
C MET A 1 23.31 45.33 -64.04
N GLU A 2 22.27 44.55 -64.32
CA GLU A 2 21.49 44.23 -65.51
C GLU A 2 20.23 43.51 -64.95
N LYS A 3 19.07 44.19 -64.93
CA LYS A 3 17.76 43.82 -65.54
C LYS A 3 17.35 42.33 -65.44
N SER A 4 16.18 42.01 -64.84
CA SER A 4 14.87 41.76 -65.53
C SER A 4 14.48 40.26 -65.43
N LYS A 5 13.23 39.74 -65.32
CA LYS A 5 11.81 40.15 -65.20
C LYS A 5 11.02 38.85 -64.86
N ILE A 6 10.05 38.82 -63.94
CA ILE A 6 8.56 38.92 -64.09
C ILE A 6 7.89 37.95 -65.10
N LEU A 7 6.94 37.11 -64.61
CA LEU A 7 5.47 37.04 -64.92
C LEU A 7 4.90 35.67 -64.48
N LYS A 8 3.93 35.54 -63.55
CA LYS A 8 2.46 35.83 -63.52
C LYS A 8 1.53 34.80 -64.22
N LEU A 9 0.64 34.24 -63.37
CA LEU A 9 -0.79 33.89 -63.52
C LEU A 9 -1.30 33.08 -64.73
N SER A 10 -2.18 32.09 -64.47
CA SER A 10 -3.64 32.26 -64.62
C SER A 10 -4.44 30.95 -64.43
N ILE A 11 -5.61 31.14 -63.81
CA ILE A 11 -6.76 30.24 -63.58
C ILE A 11 -7.42 29.80 -64.90
N GLN A 12 -8.14 28.66 -64.91
CA GLN A 12 -9.61 28.54 -65.21
C GLN A 12 -10.05 27.24 -65.96
N LYS A 13 -11.26 26.78 -65.60
CA LYS A 13 -12.23 25.87 -66.29
C LYS A 13 -12.05 24.37 -65.96
N LEU A 14 -12.95 23.63 -65.29
CA LEU A 14 -14.43 23.52 -65.28
C LEU A 14 -15.03 23.23 -66.67
N LYS A 15 -15.41 21.96 -66.91
CA LYS A 15 -16.55 21.52 -67.75
C LYS A 15 -16.86 20.03 -67.54
N THR A 16 -18.02 19.79 -66.92
CA THR A 16 -19.08 18.84 -67.28
C THR A 16 -18.89 18.01 -68.56
N LEU A 17 -19.23 16.72 -68.56
CA LEU A 17 -20.55 16.21 -68.97
C LEU A 17 -20.61 14.66 -68.92
N ALA A 18 -21.73 14.16 -68.42
CA ALA A 18 -22.16 12.76 -68.42
C ALA A 18 -22.58 12.27 -69.81
N THR A 19 -22.53 10.95 -70.06
CA THR A 19 -23.69 10.08 -70.41
C THR A 19 -23.30 8.65 -70.86
N PHE A 20 -24.11 7.67 -70.40
CA PHE A 20 -24.56 6.40 -71.05
C PHE A 20 -23.53 5.47 -71.74
N GLY A 21 -23.50 4.14 -71.58
CA GLY A 21 -24.47 3.15 -71.10
C GLY A 21 -24.54 1.98 -72.10
N PHE A 22 -24.18 0.74 -71.70
CA PHE A 22 -24.54 -0.57 -72.32
C PHE A 22 -23.93 -1.70 -71.45
N LEU A 23 -24.66 -2.51 -70.67
CA LEU A 23 -25.43 -3.75 -71.00
C LEU A 23 -24.55 -4.78 -71.76
N ILE A 24 -24.22 -5.99 -71.27
CA ILE A 24 -25.05 -7.21 -71.08
C ILE A 24 -24.19 -8.34 -70.44
N LEU A 25 -24.75 -9.05 -69.43
CA LEU A 25 -24.81 -10.51 -69.09
C LEU A 25 -23.65 -11.45 -69.51
N LEU A 26 -23.26 -12.56 -68.83
CA LEU A 26 -23.68 -13.39 -67.69
C LEU A 26 -22.58 -14.46 -67.49
N PHE A 27 -22.35 -14.94 -66.26
CA PHE A 27 -21.88 -16.29 -65.81
C PHE A 27 -21.43 -16.07 -64.35
N GLY A 28 -21.79 -16.82 -63.30
CA GLY A 28 -22.58 -18.03 -63.09
C GLY A 28 -22.77 -18.20 -61.56
N CYS A 29 -23.68 -19.08 -61.17
CA CYS A 29 -24.14 -19.33 -59.80
C CYS A 29 -23.06 -19.80 -58.81
N ASN A 30 -23.12 -19.33 -57.56
CA ASN A 30 -23.43 -20.18 -56.40
C ASN A 30 -23.50 -19.36 -55.11
N GLY A 31 -24.53 -19.64 -54.30
CA GLY A 31 -24.94 -18.82 -53.17
C GLY A 31 -23.98 -18.85 -51.98
N TYR A 32 -23.85 -17.70 -51.32
CA TYR A 32 -23.51 -17.57 -49.91
C TYR A 32 -24.18 -16.30 -49.35
N VAL A 33 -25.13 -16.54 -48.45
CA VAL A 33 -25.53 -15.78 -47.24
C VAL A 33 -25.31 -14.25 -47.23
N GLN A 34 -26.42 -13.51 -47.11
CA GLN A 34 -26.48 -12.10 -46.69
C GLN A 34 -25.66 -11.89 -45.42
N LYS A 35 -24.69 -10.98 -45.48
CA LYS A 35 -23.94 -10.50 -44.31
C LYS A 35 -24.71 -9.33 -43.72
N ASP A 36 -25.41 -9.60 -42.62
CA ASP A 36 -26.06 -8.58 -41.81
C ASP A 36 -25.05 -7.53 -41.32
N GLU A 37 -25.50 -6.27 -41.26
CA GLU A 37 -24.80 -5.17 -40.60
C GLU A 37 -24.43 -5.54 -39.16
N PRO A 38 -23.27 -5.08 -38.65
CA PRO A 38 -22.91 -5.34 -37.26
C PRO A 38 -23.84 -4.55 -36.33
N ASP A 39 -24.77 -5.28 -35.72
CA ASP A 39 -25.54 -4.89 -34.56
C ASP A 39 -24.58 -4.39 -33.47
N SER A 40 -24.94 -3.23 -32.93
CA SER A 40 -24.33 -2.54 -31.80
C SER A 40 -24.30 -3.43 -30.56
N ASN A 41 -23.32 -4.31 -30.48
CA ASN A 41 -22.98 -4.98 -29.23
C ASN A 41 -22.42 -3.92 -28.28
N LYS A 42 -23.29 -3.43 -27.41
CA LYS A 42 -22.94 -2.77 -26.15
C LYS A 42 -21.82 -3.58 -25.51
N GLU A 43 -20.60 -3.05 -25.57
CA GLU A 43 -19.53 -3.50 -24.70
C GLU A 43 -20.07 -3.45 -23.28
N LYS A 44 -20.25 -4.63 -22.69
CA LYS A 44 -20.45 -4.78 -21.26
C LYS A 44 -19.22 -4.15 -20.63
N ILE A 45 -19.37 -2.93 -20.12
CA ILE A 45 -18.39 -2.29 -19.25
C ILE A 45 -18.19 -3.28 -18.11
N SER A 46 -17.05 -3.97 -18.11
CA SER A 46 -16.57 -4.76 -16.99
C SER A 46 -16.56 -3.83 -15.79
N GLU A 47 -17.50 -3.98 -14.86
CA GLU A 47 -17.47 -3.29 -13.57
C GLU A 47 -16.10 -3.54 -12.94
N SER A 48 -15.24 -2.52 -12.96
CA SER A 48 -13.91 -2.64 -12.39
C SER A 48 -14.07 -2.93 -10.91
N LYS A 49 -13.57 -4.08 -10.45
CA LYS A 49 -13.66 -4.50 -9.06
C LYS A 49 -12.98 -3.47 -8.16
N GLU A 50 -13.78 -2.75 -7.39
CA GLU A 50 -13.29 -1.81 -6.38
C GLU A 50 -12.70 -2.56 -5.19
N ILE A 51 -11.58 -2.07 -4.68
CA ILE A 51 -10.92 -2.63 -3.49
C ILE A 51 -10.95 -1.57 -2.39
N LEU A 52 -11.58 -1.92 -1.27
CA LEU A 52 -11.62 -1.08 -0.08
C LEU A 52 -10.45 -1.41 0.84
N TRP A 53 -9.68 -0.39 1.19
CA TRP A 53 -8.58 -0.48 2.15
C TRP A 53 -9.04 0.12 3.48
N ASN A 54 -8.68 -0.54 4.58
CA ASN A 54 -8.90 -0.02 5.93
C ASN A 54 -8.01 1.19 6.16
N VAL A 55 -8.50 2.23 6.85
CA VAL A 55 -7.68 3.38 7.24
C VAL A 55 -7.57 3.36 8.76
N SER A 56 -6.34 3.37 9.25
CA SER A 56 -6.06 3.19 10.68
C SER A 56 -4.87 4.07 11.11
N ALA A 57 -4.90 4.55 12.35
CA ALA A 57 -3.71 5.09 12.99
C ALA A 57 -2.90 3.95 13.64
N ILE A 58 -1.58 4.09 13.66
CA ILE A 58 -0.66 3.08 14.21
C ILE A 58 -0.09 3.64 15.51
N HIS A 59 -0.52 3.06 16.62
CA HIS A 59 0.01 3.35 17.94
C HIS A 59 1.48 2.88 18.03
N PRO A 60 2.36 3.53 18.84
CA PRO A 60 3.76 3.12 19.02
C PRO A 60 3.93 1.70 19.57
N ALA A 61 3.01 1.25 20.43
CA ALA A 61 2.89 -0.15 20.85
C ALA A 61 2.36 -1.10 19.75
N VAL A 62 2.18 -0.58 18.54
CA VAL A 62 1.76 -1.26 17.31
C VAL A 62 0.35 -1.86 17.36
N SER A 63 -0.58 -1.17 18.02
CA SER A 63 -2.01 -1.41 17.82
C SER A 63 -2.56 -0.51 16.71
N PHE A 64 -3.54 -1.00 15.96
CA PHE A 64 -4.22 -0.21 14.92
C PHE A 64 -5.50 0.38 15.50
N LEU A 65 -5.57 1.71 15.47
CA LEU A 65 -6.74 2.46 15.89
C LEU A 65 -7.61 2.74 14.67
N ASP A 66 -8.89 2.43 14.77
CA ASP A 66 -9.85 2.63 13.70
C ASP A 66 -10.01 4.13 13.40
N ILE A 67 -9.93 4.53 12.14
CA ILE A 67 -10.23 5.91 11.74
C ILE A 67 -11.70 6.00 11.32
N LYS A 68 -12.44 6.90 11.98
CA LYS A 68 -13.86 7.12 11.74
C LYS A 68 -14.14 8.59 11.42
N ALA A 69 -15.19 8.82 10.64
CA ALA A 69 -15.82 10.14 10.53
C ALA A 69 -16.95 10.20 11.57
N ILE A 70 -17.03 11.31 12.31
CA ILE A 70 -17.98 11.49 13.41
C ILE A 70 -18.81 12.74 13.17
N ASP A 71 -20.13 12.60 13.23
CA ASP A 71 -21.05 13.74 13.16
C ASP A 71 -21.21 14.45 14.50
N LYS A 72 -22.00 15.53 14.51
CA LYS A 72 -22.30 16.32 15.72
C LYS A 72 -23.06 15.54 16.79
N ASP A 73 -23.75 14.45 16.42
CA ASP A 73 -24.58 13.64 17.30
C ASP A 73 -23.78 12.44 17.85
N GLY A 74 -22.52 12.29 17.45
CA GLY A 74 -21.61 11.24 17.87
C GLY A 74 -21.70 9.95 17.03
N ASN A 75 -22.47 9.94 15.93
CA ASN A 75 -22.54 8.78 15.06
C ASN A 75 -21.22 8.59 14.33
N MET A 76 -20.74 7.35 14.30
CA MET A 76 -19.45 6.99 13.71
C MET A 76 -19.63 6.27 12.37
N TYR A 77 -18.88 6.71 11.37
CA TYR A 77 -18.93 6.21 10.00
C TYR A 77 -17.55 5.74 9.54
N ALA A 78 -17.55 4.72 8.68
CA ALA A 78 -16.31 4.14 8.18
C ALA A 78 -15.55 5.10 7.26
N VAL A 79 -14.23 5.20 7.46
CA VAL A 79 -13.31 5.86 6.53
C VAL A 79 -12.50 4.78 5.81
N LYS A 80 -12.45 4.83 4.48
CA LYS A 80 -11.77 3.84 3.64
C LYS A 80 -10.95 4.52 2.57
N ALA A 81 -9.86 3.87 2.15
CA ALA A 81 -9.22 4.18 0.88
C ALA A 81 -9.89 3.36 -0.22
N ILE A 82 -10.27 4.00 -1.32
CA ILE A 82 -11.01 3.38 -2.43
C ILE A 82 -10.09 3.25 -3.64
N GLN A 83 -9.65 2.03 -3.91
CA GLN A 83 -8.86 1.70 -5.08
C GLN A 83 -9.77 1.25 -6.22
N ASN A 84 -9.73 1.98 -7.33
CA ASN A 84 -10.39 1.59 -8.57
C ASN A 84 -9.39 0.84 -9.47
N SER A 85 -9.79 -0.33 -9.97
CA SER A 85 -9.08 -1.15 -10.97
C SER A 85 -7.56 -1.28 -10.70
N ASP A 86 -6.75 -0.42 -11.32
CA ASP A 86 -5.29 -0.43 -11.42
C ASP A 86 -4.60 0.74 -10.68
N GLN A 87 -5.36 1.70 -10.13
CA GLN A 87 -4.82 2.88 -9.45
C GLN A 87 -4.20 2.52 -8.08
N ARG A 88 -2.92 2.16 -8.06
CA ARG A 88 -2.20 1.77 -6.82
C ARG A 88 -1.41 2.89 -6.14
N TYR A 89 -1.08 3.94 -6.89
CA TYR A 89 -0.09 4.95 -6.46
C TYR A 89 -0.69 6.10 -5.66
N LEU A 90 -1.94 6.48 -5.96
CA LEU A 90 -2.63 7.61 -5.36
C LEU A 90 -4.11 7.24 -5.16
N ILE A 91 -4.48 6.82 -3.95
CA ILE A 91 -5.80 6.27 -3.64
C ILE A 91 -6.62 7.33 -2.89
N ASP A 92 -7.90 7.44 -3.23
CA ASP A 92 -8.81 8.39 -2.59
C ASP A 92 -9.22 7.92 -1.19
N ILE A 93 -9.18 8.83 -0.21
CA ILE A 93 -9.79 8.59 1.11
C ILE A 93 -11.20 9.16 1.14
N LYS A 94 -12.18 8.32 1.52
CA LYS A 94 -13.59 8.68 1.61
C LYS A 94 -14.19 8.23 2.94
N ALA A 95 -15.15 9.00 3.44
CA ALA A 95 -16.06 8.56 4.49
C ALA A 95 -17.32 7.97 3.86
N LEU A 96 -17.78 6.84 4.37
CA LEU A 96 -18.96 6.11 3.90
C LEU A 96 -20.16 6.47 4.80
N ILE A 97 -20.94 7.45 4.40
CA ILE A 97 -22.00 8.06 5.21
C ILE A 97 -23.32 7.95 4.46
N ASN A 98 -24.31 7.27 5.04
CA ASN A 98 -25.66 7.11 4.47
C ASN A 98 -25.67 6.65 2.99
N GLY A 99 -24.85 5.65 2.67
CA GLY A 99 -24.70 5.11 1.31
C GLY A 99 -23.90 6.00 0.34
N LYS A 100 -23.45 7.18 0.79
CA LYS A 100 -22.64 8.12 -0.01
C LYS A 100 -21.17 8.02 0.37
N ARG A 101 -20.32 8.47 -0.57
CA ARG A 101 -18.86 8.52 -0.42
C ARG A 101 -18.41 9.97 -0.35
N LEU A 102 -18.29 10.48 0.88
CA LEU A 102 -17.93 11.87 1.11
C LEU A 102 -16.41 12.05 1.05
N PRO A 103 -15.91 13.13 0.43
CA PRO A 103 -14.49 13.41 0.38
C PRO A 103 -13.96 13.73 1.77
N VAL A 104 -12.82 13.12 2.14
CA VAL A 104 -12.03 13.52 3.31
C VAL A 104 -10.98 14.53 2.88
N LYS A 105 -10.91 15.69 3.56
CA LYS A 105 -10.05 16.81 3.21
C LYS A 105 -9.41 17.42 4.46
N MET A 106 -8.25 18.03 4.25
CA MET A 106 -7.65 18.91 5.23
C MET A 106 -8.21 20.30 5.01
N LEU A 107 -8.80 20.90 6.03
CA LEU A 107 -9.45 22.20 5.92
C LEU A 107 -8.42 23.32 6.11
N LEU A 108 -8.71 24.47 5.51
CA LEU A 108 -7.93 25.68 5.77
C LEU A 108 -8.20 26.13 7.21
N SER A 109 -7.13 26.35 7.97
CA SER A 109 -7.17 26.87 9.34
C SER A 109 -5.88 27.64 9.64
N ASP A 110 -5.95 28.51 10.65
CA ASP A 110 -4.80 29.19 11.24
C ASP A 110 -4.32 28.48 12.54
N ASP A 111 -4.93 27.35 12.90
CA ASP A 111 -4.50 26.51 14.03
C ASP A 111 -3.09 25.93 13.81
N GLU A 112 -2.44 25.54 14.91
CA GLU A 112 -1.12 24.88 14.88
C GLU A 112 -1.13 23.62 13.99
N TYR A 113 -2.19 22.81 14.09
CA TYR A 113 -2.38 21.61 13.27
C TYR A 113 -3.65 21.71 12.43
N ALA A 114 -3.51 21.44 11.13
CA ALA A 114 -4.61 21.60 10.18
C ALA A 114 -5.70 20.53 10.42
N PRO A 115 -6.98 20.93 10.59
CA PRO A 115 -8.06 19.99 10.85
C PRO A 115 -8.38 19.12 9.63
N VAL A 116 -8.79 17.88 9.88
CA VAL A 116 -9.21 16.94 8.84
C VAL A 116 -10.63 16.48 9.07
N SER A 117 -11.44 16.59 8.01
CA SER A 117 -12.87 16.32 8.06
C SER A 117 -13.37 15.69 6.76
N ALA A 118 -14.42 14.89 6.86
CA ALA A 118 -15.26 14.60 5.70
C ALA A 118 -16.25 15.76 5.48
N ILE A 119 -16.52 16.06 4.22
CA ILE A 119 -17.37 17.18 3.81
C ILE A 119 -18.63 16.64 3.13
N GLY A 120 -19.79 16.92 3.73
CA GLY A 120 -21.12 16.63 3.19
C GLY A 120 -21.42 17.42 1.92
N GLU A 121 -22.42 16.97 1.16
CA GLU A 121 -22.88 17.66 -0.07
C GLU A 121 -23.42 19.07 0.20
N ASP A 122 -23.91 19.31 1.41
CA ASP A 122 -24.41 20.58 1.93
C ASP A 122 -23.36 21.40 2.71
N GLY A 123 -22.11 20.92 2.75
CA GLY A 123 -21.04 21.54 3.54
C GLY A 123 -20.97 21.09 4.99
N THR A 124 -21.83 20.17 5.43
CA THR A 124 -21.76 19.58 6.78
C THR A 124 -20.39 18.94 7.02
N ILE A 125 -19.78 19.24 8.17
CA ILE A 125 -18.46 18.72 8.56
C ILE A 125 -18.63 17.51 9.46
N TYR A 126 -17.90 16.44 9.13
CA TYR A 126 -17.76 15.26 9.97
C TYR A 126 -16.30 15.15 10.39
N ASN A 127 -16.04 15.17 11.69
CA ASN A 127 -14.69 15.15 12.23
C ASN A 127 -14.03 13.80 11.99
N ILE A 128 -12.78 13.79 11.53
CA ILE A 128 -12.01 12.54 11.45
C ILE A 128 -11.28 12.32 12.78
N LYS A 129 -11.51 11.15 13.39
CA LYS A 129 -10.91 10.75 14.66
C LYS A 129 -10.35 9.34 14.57
N ALA A 130 -9.31 9.06 15.35
CA ALA A 130 -8.89 7.69 15.63
C ALA A 130 -9.53 7.20 16.92
N ILE A 131 -10.02 5.96 16.93
CA ILE A 131 -10.74 5.38 18.07
C ILE A 131 -9.84 4.37 18.77
N THR A 132 -9.58 4.60 20.06
CA THR A 132 -8.83 3.68 20.92
C THR A 132 -9.67 2.45 21.28
N PRO A 133 -9.06 1.34 21.74
CA PRO A 133 -9.80 0.19 22.27
C PRO A 133 -10.78 0.55 23.40
N GLU A 134 -10.44 1.56 24.21
CA GLU A 134 -11.24 2.07 25.32
C GLU A 134 -12.38 3.00 24.86
N GLY A 135 -12.42 3.38 23.57
CA GLY A 135 -13.42 4.26 22.99
C GLY A 135 -13.06 5.75 23.03
N ASP A 136 -11.89 6.12 23.56
CA ASP A 136 -11.36 7.48 23.45
C ASP A 136 -11.17 7.88 21.98
N GLN A 137 -11.46 9.15 21.68
CA GLN A 137 -11.34 9.74 20.35
C GLN A 137 -10.10 10.64 20.28
N LEU A 138 -9.16 10.27 19.42
CA LEU A 138 -7.95 11.04 19.17
C LEU A 138 -8.13 11.92 17.92
N ASP A 139 -7.61 13.14 18.00
CA ASP A 139 -7.66 14.09 16.89
C ASP A 139 -6.78 13.61 15.73
N VAL A 140 -7.28 13.69 14.49
CA VAL A 140 -6.50 13.40 13.29
C VAL A 140 -6.27 14.71 12.53
N LYS A 141 -4.99 15.11 12.39
CA LYS A 141 -4.61 16.43 11.89
C LYS A 141 -3.42 16.36 10.92
N GLY A 142 -3.30 17.39 10.08
CA GLY A 142 -2.08 17.67 9.34
C GLY A 142 -1.07 18.38 10.25
N VAL A 143 0.11 17.79 10.46
CA VAL A 143 1.04 18.25 11.52
C VAL A 143 2.37 18.80 11.02
N SER A 144 2.79 18.43 9.81
CA SER A 144 4.06 18.86 9.23
C SER A 144 3.95 18.88 7.71
N GLN A 145 4.53 19.88 7.05
CA GLN A 145 4.51 20.00 5.60
C GLN A 145 5.93 19.94 5.04
N ASP A 146 6.16 19.02 4.10
CA ASP A 146 7.37 18.96 3.27
C ASP A 146 6.98 19.08 1.79
N GLY A 147 7.31 20.24 1.21
CA GLY A 147 6.88 20.60 -0.13
C GLY A 147 5.35 20.53 -0.29
N ASN A 148 4.90 19.62 -1.13
CA ASN A 148 3.47 19.41 -1.45
C ASN A 148 2.81 18.30 -0.61
N ILE A 149 3.56 17.64 0.26
CA ILE A 149 3.07 16.55 1.10
C ILE A 149 2.96 17.07 2.53
N ILE A 150 1.85 16.74 3.18
CA ILE A 150 1.58 17.08 4.58
C ILE A 150 1.33 15.80 5.34
N ASP A 151 2.12 15.57 6.39
CA ASP A 151 1.98 14.41 7.24
C ASP A 151 0.66 14.44 8.00
N LEU A 152 -0.09 13.35 7.90
CA LEU A 152 -1.31 13.15 8.68
C LEU A 152 -1.00 12.25 9.88
N LYS A 153 -1.32 12.75 11.08
CA LYS A 153 -1.13 11.99 12.33
C LYS A 153 -2.41 12.00 13.16
N ALA A 154 -2.65 10.91 13.88
CA ALA A 154 -3.52 10.96 15.05
C ALA A 154 -2.70 11.45 16.25
N ILE A 155 -3.29 12.24 17.14
CA ILE A 155 -2.61 12.90 18.25
C ILE A 155 -3.20 12.39 19.56
N SER A 156 -2.36 11.81 20.42
CA SER A 156 -2.77 11.36 21.76
C SER A 156 -3.08 12.55 22.69
N LYS A 157 -3.69 12.27 23.85
CA LYS A 157 -3.92 13.31 24.88
C LYS A 157 -2.61 13.89 25.41
N GLU A 158 -1.55 13.10 25.36
CA GLU A 158 -0.19 13.42 25.77
C GLU A 158 0.61 14.13 24.66
N GLY A 159 0.03 14.30 23.47
CA GLY A 159 0.66 14.97 22.33
C GLY A 159 1.53 14.07 21.45
N GLU A 160 1.46 12.74 21.63
CA GLU A 160 2.20 11.80 20.79
C GLU A 160 1.56 11.66 19.41
N PHE A 161 2.39 11.50 18.37
CA PHE A 161 1.94 11.40 16.98
C PHE A 161 1.92 9.97 16.47
N TYR A 162 0.75 9.50 16.04
CA TYR A 162 0.54 8.17 15.49
C TYR A 162 0.36 8.25 13.98
N ALA A 163 1.11 7.44 13.24
CA ALA A 163 1.04 7.45 11.77
C ALA A 163 -0.31 6.95 11.26
N VAL A 164 -0.90 7.63 10.27
CA VAL A 164 -2.14 7.17 9.63
C VAL A 164 -1.81 6.42 8.34
N LYS A 165 -2.35 5.21 8.18
CA LYS A 165 -2.10 4.34 7.02
C LYS A 165 -3.37 3.76 6.44
N ALA A 166 -3.33 3.49 5.13
CA ALA A 166 -4.30 2.69 4.43
C ALA A 166 -3.76 1.27 4.26
N ILE A 167 -4.55 0.25 4.62
CA ILE A 167 -4.20 -1.17 4.66
C ILE A 167 -5.09 -1.93 3.67
N SER A 168 -4.50 -2.55 2.66
CA SER A 168 -5.22 -3.35 1.68
C SER A 168 -5.69 -4.69 2.27
N PRO A 169 -6.67 -5.37 1.62
CA PRO A 169 -7.04 -6.73 1.98
C PRO A 169 -5.89 -7.75 1.90
N THR A 170 -4.83 -7.44 1.15
CA THR A 170 -3.60 -8.26 1.03
C THR A 170 -2.47 -7.77 1.93
N ALA A 171 -2.79 -6.90 2.90
CA ALA A 171 -1.87 -6.27 3.84
C ALA A 171 -0.77 -5.41 3.15
N GLN A 172 -1.07 -4.81 2.01
CA GLN A 172 -0.27 -3.71 1.45
C GLN A 172 -0.59 -2.42 2.18
N LEU A 173 0.36 -1.49 2.24
CA LEU A 173 0.26 -0.32 3.10
C LEU A 173 0.70 0.95 2.38
N ASN A 174 -0.20 1.93 2.38
CA ASN A 174 0.05 3.27 1.88
C ASN A 174 0.03 4.27 3.04
N ASP A 175 0.89 5.27 2.98
CA ASP A 175 0.81 6.42 3.88
C ASP A 175 -0.42 7.25 3.51
N VAL A 176 -1.17 7.72 4.50
CA VAL A 176 -2.29 8.62 4.26
C VAL A 176 -1.82 10.02 4.60
N ASN A 177 -1.68 10.88 3.58
CA ASN A 177 -1.13 12.22 3.74
C ASN A 177 -2.02 13.26 3.06
N GLY A 178 -1.86 14.52 3.47
CA GLY A 178 -2.33 15.67 2.71
C GLY A 178 -1.46 15.90 1.49
N ILE A 179 -2.07 16.15 0.34
CA ILE A 179 -1.41 16.44 -0.92
C ILE A 179 -1.94 17.78 -1.44
N LYS A 180 -1.02 18.71 -1.66
CA LYS A 180 -1.29 19.98 -2.34
C LYS A 180 -0.91 19.85 -3.82
N MET A 181 -1.75 20.40 -4.68
CA MET A 181 -1.47 20.55 -6.11
C MET A 181 -1.05 21.99 -6.44
N SER A 182 -1.19 22.91 -5.49
CA SER A 182 -0.85 24.32 -5.64
C SER A 182 -0.02 24.83 -4.45
N ASN A 183 0.70 25.93 -4.67
CA ASN A 183 1.43 26.64 -3.61
C ASN A 183 0.53 27.61 -2.82
N SER A 184 -0.77 27.68 -3.14
CA SER A 184 -1.72 28.56 -2.45
C SER A 184 -2.12 27.97 -1.10
N LYS A 185 -2.37 28.82 -0.09
CA LYS A 185 -2.96 28.38 1.18
C LYS A 185 -4.33 27.73 0.93
N LEU A 186 -5.21 28.43 0.23
CA LEU A 186 -6.47 27.87 -0.24
C LEU A 186 -6.23 26.99 -1.47
N GLU A 187 -6.47 25.69 -1.35
CA GLU A 187 -6.37 24.74 -2.46
C GLU A 187 -7.63 24.79 -3.33
N LYS A 188 -8.81 24.73 -2.69
CA LYS A 188 -10.12 24.82 -3.35
C LYS A 188 -11.23 25.02 -2.31
N ILE A 189 -12.41 25.44 -2.75
CA ILE A 189 -13.65 25.37 -1.97
C ILE A 189 -14.45 24.12 -2.40
N VAL A 190 -14.82 23.26 -1.45
CA VAL A 190 -15.63 22.05 -1.65
C VAL A 190 -16.92 22.21 -0.85
N ASN A 191 -18.07 22.28 -1.53
CA ASN A 191 -19.40 22.45 -0.91
C ASN A 191 -19.44 23.58 0.13
N GLY A 192 -18.83 24.73 -0.20
CA GLY A 192 -18.75 25.90 0.68
C GLY A 192 -17.65 25.85 1.75
N VAL A 193 -16.88 24.77 1.83
CA VAL A 193 -15.80 24.59 2.81
C VAL A 193 -14.44 24.84 2.17
N GLU A 194 -13.63 25.69 2.80
CA GLU A 194 -12.27 25.98 2.37
C GLU A 194 -11.32 24.82 2.69
N VAL A 195 -10.67 24.29 1.65
CA VAL A 195 -9.77 23.14 1.74
C VAL A 195 -8.33 23.61 1.59
N PHE A 196 -7.46 23.14 2.49
CA PHE A 196 -6.02 23.35 2.44
C PHE A 196 -5.28 22.30 1.61
N ALA A 197 -5.71 21.03 1.71
CA ALA A 197 -5.09 19.92 0.99
C ALA A 197 -6.04 18.74 0.77
N HIS A 198 -5.73 17.92 -0.22
CA HIS A 198 -6.44 16.67 -0.48
C HIS A 198 -5.86 15.54 0.35
N ILE A 199 -6.69 14.77 1.07
CA ILE A 199 -6.20 13.56 1.75
C ILE A 199 -6.17 12.39 0.78
N LYS A 200 -5.02 11.73 0.66
CA LYS A 200 -4.77 10.63 -0.27
C LYS A 200 -3.93 9.54 0.41
N ALA A 201 -4.18 8.29 0.04
CA ALA A 201 -3.29 7.18 0.33
C ALA A 201 -2.23 7.07 -0.78
N VAL A 202 -0.99 7.35 -0.45
CA VAL A 202 0.17 7.31 -1.36
C VAL A 202 1.11 6.17 -0.98
N GLN A 203 1.80 5.60 -1.96
CA GLN A 203 2.88 4.66 -1.66
C GLN A 203 3.92 5.33 -0.78
N GLN A 204 4.44 4.56 0.18
CA GLN A 204 5.42 5.05 1.15
C GLN A 204 6.65 5.59 0.41
N SER A 205 6.89 6.89 0.53
CA SER A 205 8.11 7.54 0.03
C SER A 205 9.04 7.68 1.23
N GLY A 206 10.14 6.93 1.25
CA GLY A 206 11.03 6.91 2.41
C GLY A 206 11.78 8.23 2.60
N CYS A 207 11.74 8.79 3.81
CA CYS A 207 12.69 9.82 4.24
C CYS A 207 14.05 9.13 4.48
N LEU A 208 15.10 9.68 3.85
CA LEU A 208 16.50 9.26 3.96
C LEU A 208 17.12 9.96 5.17
N ASP A 209 18.12 9.33 5.81
CA ASP A 209 19.16 9.95 6.67
C ASP A 209 19.31 9.43 8.11
N LYS A 210 18.60 8.37 8.53
CA LYS A 210 18.86 7.75 9.85
C LYS A 210 19.00 6.23 9.78
N THR A 211 20.02 5.71 10.47
CA THR A 211 20.09 4.31 10.90
C THR A 211 18.96 4.09 11.91
N ALA A 212 18.13 3.09 11.68
CA ALA A 212 16.95 2.81 12.51
C ALA A 212 16.81 1.30 12.75
N ILE A 213 16.29 0.95 13.92
CA ILE A 213 15.90 -0.42 14.25
C ILE A 213 14.40 -0.52 14.06
N TRP A 214 13.97 -1.43 13.19
CA TRP A 214 12.57 -1.67 12.89
C TRP A 214 12.10 -2.94 13.60
N GLN A 215 10.97 -2.88 14.28
CA GLN A 215 10.40 -4.04 14.97
C GLN A 215 9.84 -5.04 13.97
N ILE A 216 10.00 -6.34 14.21
CA ILE A 216 9.32 -7.37 13.41
C ILE A 216 8.03 -7.81 14.12
N LYS A 217 6.92 -7.74 13.40
CA LYS A 217 5.59 -8.14 13.89
C LYS A 217 4.89 -9.05 12.89
N ALA A 218 4.10 -9.98 13.40
CA ALA A 218 3.08 -10.67 12.61
C ALA A 218 1.75 -9.91 12.72
N ILE A 219 1.15 -9.58 11.59
CA ILE A 219 -0.13 -8.86 11.50
C ILE A 219 -1.23 -9.84 11.10
N SER A 220 -2.23 -10.00 11.97
CA SER A 220 -3.41 -10.81 11.73
C SER A 220 -4.38 -10.14 10.76
N LEU A 221 -5.39 -10.88 10.31
CA LEU A 221 -6.36 -10.40 9.32
C LEU A 221 -7.25 -9.26 9.86
N ASP A 222 -7.48 -9.22 11.16
CA ASP A 222 -8.17 -8.13 11.87
C ASP A 222 -7.25 -6.95 12.22
N GLY A 223 -5.97 -7.03 11.83
CA GLY A 223 -4.98 -5.98 12.03
C GLY A 223 -4.25 -6.05 13.36
N LYS A 224 -4.53 -6.99 14.28
CA LYS A 224 -3.74 -7.12 15.51
C LYS A 224 -2.29 -7.49 15.20
N THR A 225 -1.37 -7.06 16.07
CA THR A 225 0.05 -7.37 15.91
C THR A 225 0.53 -8.29 17.02
N ASN A 226 1.42 -9.19 16.63
CA ASN A 226 2.03 -10.19 17.48
C ASN A 226 3.55 -10.03 17.37
N ASP A 227 4.24 -10.05 18.51
CA ASP A 227 5.70 -9.91 18.54
C ASP A 227 6.38 -11.08 17.85
N VAL A 228 7.32 -10.80 16.96
CA VAL A 228 8.18 -11.86 16.40
C VAL A 228 9.47 -11.90 17.20
N LYS A 229 9.76 -13.06 17.77
CA LYS A 229 10.92 -13.31 18.62
C LYS A 229 11.66 -14.56 18.15
N ALA A 230 12.94 -14.62 18.48
CA ALA A 230 13.72 -15.84 18.41
C ALA A 230 13.60 -16.59 19.74
N LEU A 231 13.54 -17.92 19.68
CA LEU A 231 13.30 -18.82 20.80
C LEU A 231 14.39 -19.89 20.82
N ASP A 232 15.08 -20.05 21.95
CA ASP A 232 16.02 -21.16 22.15
C ASP A 232 15.33 -22.41 22.73
N GLU A 233 16.10 -23.49 22.88
CA GLU A 233 15.62 -24.78 23.41
C GLU A 233 15.16 -24.68 24.88
N ASP A 234 15.77 -23.78 25.66
CA ASP A 234 15.43 -23.52 27.06
C ASP A 234 14.16 -22.66 27.22
N GLY A 235 13.68 -22.09 26.11
CA GLY A 235 12.45 -21.31 26.05
C GLY A 235 12.62 -19.81 26.24
N ASN A 236 13.86 -19.30 26.26
CA ASN A 236 14.16 -17.87 26.34
C ASN A 236 13.82 -17.17 25.01
N LEU A 237 13.41 -15.91 25.12
CA LEU A 237 12.95 -15.10 24.00
C LEU A 237 13.91 -13.95 23.73
N TYR A 238 14.25 -13.78 22.45
CA TYR A 238 15.17 -12.75 21.98
C TYR A 238 14.54 -11.87 20.91
N ASP A 239 14.94 -10.61 20.87
CA ASP A 239 14.40 -9.63 19.94
C ASP A 239 14.80 -9.94 18.50
N VAL A 240 13.84 -9.86 17.58
CA VAL A 240 14.08 -9.95 16.14
C VAL A 240 13.70 -8.61 15.51
N ASN A 241 14.68 -7.96 14.88
CA ASN A 241 14.53 -6.63 14.32
C ASN A 241 15.09 -6.54 12.90
N ALA A 242 14.57 -5.61 12.09
CA ALA A 242 15.25 -5.18 10.88
C ALA A 242 16.21 -4.03 11.20
N TYR A 243 17.42 -4.09 10.65
CA TYR A 243 18.42 -3.05 10.83
C TYR A 243 18.57 -2.25 9.53
N GLN A 244 18.16 -0.99 9.57
CA GLN A 244 18.34 -0.05 8.47
C GLN A 244 19.75 0.53 8.52
N ASN A 245 20.59 0.20 7.54
CA ASN A 245 21.85 0.90 7.32
C ASN A 245 21.60 2.20 6.53
N SER A 246 22.43 3.22 6.75
CA SER A 246 22.31 4.52 6.09
C SER A 246 22.15 4.36 4.57
N GLY A 247 21.10 4.95 4.01
CA GLY A 247 20.77 4.89 2.57
C GLY A 247 20.14 3.59 2.06
N GLN A 248 20.02 2.52 2.87
CA GLN A 248 19.46 1.23 2.48
C GLN A 248 18.15 0.94 3.23
N ARG A 249 17.04 1.46 2.71
CA ARG A 249 15.70 1.18 3.26
C ARG A 249 14.91 0.14 2.46
N ASN A 250 15.23 -0.06 1.18
CA ASN A 250 14.46 -0.97 0.33
C ASN A 250 14.81 -2.44 0.57
N LEU A 251 15.89 -2.71 1.29
CA LEU A 251 16.39 -4.02 1.64
C LEU A 251 17.11 -3.91 2.99
N MET A 252 16.53 -4.47 4.05
CA MET A 252 17.11 -4.47 5.39
C MET A 252 17.34 -5.88 5.88
N ASP A 253 18.42 -6.07 6.64
CA ASP A 253 18.75 -7.34 7.27
C ASP A 253 17.84 -7.60 8.47
N ILE A 254 17.28 -8.80 8.54
CA ILE A 254 16.58 -9.26 9.73
C ILE A 254 17.55 -10.03 10.61
N MET A 255 17.74 -9.56 11.84
CA MET A 255 18.65 -10.19 12.80
C MET A 255 17.93 -10.43 14.13
N ALA A 256 18.25 -11.54 14.78
CA ALA A 256 17.96 -11.77 16.18
C ALA A 256 19.08 -11.15 17.04
N LEU A 257 18.74 -10.55 18.17
CA LEU A 257 19.71 -10.01 19.15
C LEU A 257 19.81 -10.98 20.32
N ILE A 258 20.85 -11.81 20.32
CA ILE A 258 21.07 -12.86 21.30
C ILE A 258 22.37 -12.52 22.03
N GLU A 259 22.30 -12.30 23.35
CA GLU A 259 23.45 -11.93 24.19
C GLU A 259 24.29 -10.78 23.59
N ASP A 260 23.62 -9.70 23.17
CA ASP A 260 24.19 -8.53 22.49
C ASP A 260 24.84 -8.79 21.11
N LYS A 261 24.78 -10.03 20.61
CA LYS A 261 25.21 -10.39 19.26
C LYS A 261 24.04 -10.35 18.27
N LYS A 262 24.28 -9.79 17.09
CA LYS A 262 23.31 -9.80 15.98
C LYS A 262 23.51 -11.06 15.15
N ILE A 263 22.53 -11.95 15.20
CA ILE A 263 22.55 -13.24 14.52
C ILE A 263 21.58 -13.20 13.33
N PRO A 264 21.99 -13.64 12.12
CA PRO A 264 21.14 -13.55 10.93
C PRO A 264 19.93 -14.49 11.02
N VAL A 265 18.77 -13.94 10.67
CA VAL A 265 17.57 -14.75 10.44
C VAL A 265 17.56 -15.21 8.98
N THR A 266 17.44 -16.50 8.75
CA THR A 266 17.46 -17.11 7.43
C THR A 266 16.38 -18.20 7.30
N MET A 267 16.17 -18.64 6.06
CA MET A 267 15.38 -19.83 5.79
C MET A 267 16.30 -21.01 5.57
N LEU A 268 16.06 -22.13 6.24
CA LEU A 268 16.85 -23.35 6.04
C LEU A 268 16.22 -24.24 4.96
N VAL A 269 17.07 -25.07 4.36
CA VAL A 269 16.60 -26.14 3.47
C VAL A 269 15.82 -27.16 4.30
N SER A 270 14.62 -27.52 3.84
CA SER A 270 13.79 -28.55 4.44
C SER A 270 12.92 -29.20 3.38
N ASP A 271 12.51 -30.44 3.63
CA ASP A 271 11.52 -31.17 2.84
C ASP A 271 10.09 -31.04 3.42
N ASP A 272 9.94 -30.26 4.50
CA ASP A 272 8.64 -29.91 5.07
C ASP A 272 7.78 -29.11 4.08
N LYS A 273 6.46 -29.15 4.31
CA LYS A 273 5.49 -28.36 3.53
C LYS A 273 5.83 -26.86 3.49
N TYR A 274 6.35 -26.32 4.59
CA TYR A 274 6.75 -24.92 4.71
C TYR A 274 8.17 -24.83 5.25
N ALA A 275 9.01 -24.08 4.55
CA ALA A 275 10.42 -23.96 4.90
C ALA A 275 10.60 -23.22 6.24
N PRO A 276 11.44 -23.74 7.15
CA PRO A 276 11.67 -23.13 8.45
C PRO A 276 12.39 -21.78 8.32
N VAL A 277 11.96 -20.81 9.13
CA VAL A 277 12.66 -19.55 9.33
C VAL A 277 13.30 -19.60 10.71
N MET A 278 14.62 -19.48 10.78
CA MET A 278 15.41 -19.65 12.00
C MET A 278 16.52 -18.59 12.07
N ALA A 279 16.98 -18.25 13.27
CA ALA A 279 18.30 -17.65 13.45
C ALA A 279 19.30 -18.77 13.75
N PHE A 280 20.52 -18.68 13.24
CA PHE A 280 21.56 -19.67 13.50
C PHE A 280 22.86 -18.99 13.97
N GLY A 281 23.37 -19.44 15.11
CA GLY A 281 24.56 -18.90 15.78
C GLY A 281 25.88 -19.47 15.24
N GLU A 282 26.98 -19.13 15.92
CA GLU A 282 28.33 -19.59 15.56
C GLU A 282 28.58 -21.06 15.99
N ASP A 283 27.89 -21.56 17.02
CA ASP A 283 28.14 -22.85 17.67
C ASP A 283 27.03 -23.90 17.40
N ASP A 284 26.52 -23.97 16.17
CA ASP A 284 25.37 -24.82 15.75
C ASP A 284 24.03 -24.51 16.44
N ASP A 285 23.98 -23.49 17.30
CA ASP A 285 22.76 -23.05 17.97
C ASP A 285 21.70 -22.59 16.97
N LEU A 286 20.52 -23.18 17.06
CA LEU A 286 19.36 -22.83 16.25
C LEU A 286 18.27 -22.21 17.13
N TYR A 287 17.77 -21.06 16.67
CA TYR A 287 16.70 -20.35 17.34
C TYR A 287 15.48 -20.31 16.45
N ASP A 288 14.39 -20.84 16.98
CA ASP A 288 13.09 -20.89 16.34
C ASP A 288 12.51 -19.47 16.24
N ILE A 289 12.07 -19.05 15.05
CA ILE A 289 11.36 -17.76 14.92
C ILE A 289 9.87 -17.98 15.13
N LYS A 290 9.32 -17.37 16.19
CA LYS A 290 7.91 -17.48 16.57
C LYS A 290 7.25 -16.11 16.60
N ALA A 291 5.96 -16.07 16.26
CA ALA A 291 5.12 -14.92 16.57
C ALA A 291 4.31 -15.22 17.85
N LEU A 292 4.31 -14.28 18.79
CA LEU A 292 3.72 -14.43 20.12
C LEU A 292 2.39 -13.69 20.18
N THR A 293 1.31 -14.43 20.41
CA THR A 293 -0.01 -13.83 20.59
C THR A 293 -0.18 -13.27 22.01
N PRO A 294 -1.14 -12.35 22.24
CA PRO A 294 -1.39 -11.79 23.57
C PRO A 294 -1.75 -12.83 24.64
N ASP A 295 -2.33 -13.96 24.26
CA ASP A 295 -2.67 -15.10 25.11
C ASP A 295 -1.51 -16.10 25.29
N GLY A 296 -0.34 -15.83 24.70
CA GLY A 296 0.88 -16.61 24.87
C GLY A 296 1.04 -17.78 23.91
N GLU A 297 0.15 -17.93 22.92
CA GLU A 297 0.33 -18.90 21.82
C GLU A 297 1.58 -18.51 20.99
N ARG A 298 2.34 -19.54 20.57
CA ARG A 298 3.55 -19.39 19.78
C ARG A 298 3.31 -19.89 18.37
N LEU A 299 3.08 -18.96 17.45
CA LEU A 299 2.81 -19.27 16.05
C LEU A 299 4.13 -19.52 15.30
N ASN A 300 4.15 -20.55 14.47
CA ASN A 300 5.32 -20.85 13.63
C ASN A 300 5.48 -19.80 12.54
N VAL A 301 6.67 -19.21 12.40
CA VAL A 301 7.02 -18.35 11.27
C VAL A 301 7.74 -19.18 10.21
N LYS A 302 7.16 -19.27 9.00
CA LYS A 302 7.66 -20.14 7.93
C LYS A 302 7.59 -19.46 6.56
N GLY A 303 8.40 -19.94 5.63
CA GLY A 303 8.27 -19.61 4.20
C GLY A 303 7.20 -20.48 3.54
N VAL A 304 6.13 -19.85 3.05
CA VAL A 304 4.90 -20.56 2.66
C VAL A 304 4.62 -20.61 1.16
N SER A 305 5.21 -19.70 0.37
CA SER A 305 5.05 -19.71 -1.09
C SER A 305 6.14 -18.93 -1.79
N LYS A 306 6.58 -19.40 -2.96
CA LYS A 306 7.63 -18.79 -3.77
C LYS A 306 7.03 -18.18 -5.04
N THR A 307 7.46 -16.97 -5.40
CA THR A 307 7.15 -16.30 -6.65
C THR A 307 8.42 -15.71 -7.21
N GLY A 308 8.97 -16.32 -8.27
CA GLY A 308 10.32 -16.01 -8.75
C GLY A 308 11.34 -16.23 -7.63
N ASN A 309 12.12 -15.19 -7.33
CA ASN A 309 13.16 -15.23 -6.30
C ASN A 309 12.68 -14.81 -4.90
N ILE A 310 11.40 -14.45 -4.76
CA ILE A 310 10.82 -13.95 -3.52
C ILE A 310 9.97 -15.04 -2.88
N ILE A 311 10.16 -15.27 -1.59
CA ILE A 311 9.41 -16.22 -0.79
C ILE A 311 8.60 -15.46 0.26
N ASN A 312 7.31 -15.72 0.31
CA ASN A 312 6.42 -15.17 1.31
C ASN A 312 6.68 -15.83 2.66
N ILE A 313 6.95 -15.00 3.67
CA ILE A 313 7.05 -15.45 5.06
C ILE A 313 5.76 -15.07 5.79
N LYS A 314 5.22 -16.02 6.54
CA LYS A 314 3.97 -15.89 7.30
C LYS A 314 4.12 -16.55 8.66
N ALA A 315 3.44 -15.99 9.66
CA ALA A 315 3.11 -16.74 10.86
C ALA A 315 1.87 -17.61 10.56
N ILE A 316 1.85 -18.82 11.09
CA ILE A 316 0.81 -19.82 10.84
C ILE A 316 0.16 -20.19 12.17
N THR A 317 -1.15 -19.99 12.25
CA THR A 317 -1.97 -20.40 13.39
C THR A 317 -2.23 -21.91 13.38
N SER A 318 -2.70 -22.43 14.51
CA SER A 318 -3.05 -23.86 14.65
C SER A 318 -4.16 -24.33 13.69
N ASP A 319 -5.06 -23.43 13.27
CA ASP A 319 -6.09 -23.67 12.25
C ASP A 319 -5.61 -23.41 10.80
N GLY A 320 -4.34 -23.03 10.61
CA GLY A 320 -3.71 -22.86 9.30
C GLY A 320 -3.93 -21.49 8.65
N VAL A 321 -4.43 -20.50 9.38
CA VAL A 321 -4.55 -19.11 8.90
C VAL A 321 -3.16 -18.45 8.87
N PHE A 322 -2.94 -17.61 7.84
CA PHE A 322 -1.67 -16.93 7.64
C PHE A 322 -1.70 -15.46 8.05
N TYR A 323 -0.77 -15.09 8.93
CA TYR A 323 -0.52 -13.70 9.31
C TYR A 323 0.71 -13.16 8.57
N GLY A 324 0.63 -11.91 8.10
CA GLY A 324 1.72 -11.27 7.37
C GLY A 324 2.85 -10.85 8.30
N ILE A 325 4.11 -11.16 7.97
CA ILE A 325 5.25 -10.63 8.72
C ILE A 325 5.70 -9.29 8.13
N LYS A 326 5.84 -8.28 9.00
CA LYS A 326 6.24 -6.92 8.64
C LYS A 326 7.37 -6.41 9.51
N ALA A 327 8.27 -5.64 8.92
CA ALA A 327 9.17 -4.76 9.66
C ALA A 327 8.49 -3.40 9.82
N ILE A 328 8.53 -2.83 11.02
CA ILE A 328 7.84 -1.59 11.39
C ILE A 328 8.86 -0.57 11.90
N SER A 329 8.95 0.58 11.24
CA SER A 329 9.84 1.66 11.64
C SER A 329 9.33 2.35 12.91
N PRO A 330 10.19 3.06 13.64
CA PRO A 330 9.75 3.93 14.74
C PRO A 330 8.66 4.94 14.34
N GLU A 331 8.69 5.42 13.10
CA GLU A 331 7.72 6.33 12.50
C GLU A 331 6.47 5.61 11.95
N GLY A 332 6.36 4.31 12.22
CA GLY A 332 5.26 3.44 11.84
C GLY A 332 5.31 2.92 10.41
N GLN A 333 6.38 3.18 9.65
CA GLN A 333 6.51 2.71 8.26
C GLN A 333 6.67 1.21 8.21
N LEU A 334 6.27 0.57 7.11
CA LEU A 334 6.05 -0.87 7.11
C LEU A 334 6.59 -1.51 5.84
N LEU A 335 7.51 -2.45 5.99
CA LEU A 335 8.07 -3.27 4.91
C LEU A 335 7.65 -4.74 5.04
N ASN A 336 7.60 -5.45 3.92
CA ASN A 336 7.35 -6.87 3.93
C ASN A 336 8.60 -7.63 4.36
N VAL A 337 8.48 -8.59 5.27
CA VAL A 337 9.55 -9.55 5.50
C VAL A 337 9.38 -10.73 4.54
N LYS A 338 10.42 -11.01 3.76
CA LYS A 338 10.44 -12.03 2.70
C LYS A 338 11.74 -12.82 2.72
N GLY A 339 11.67 -14.05 2.24
CA GLY A 339 12.87 -14.80 1.85
C GLY A 339 13.31 -14.37 0.45
N ILE A 340 14.59 -14.12 0.26
CA ILE A 340 15.21 -13.74 -1.01
C ILE A 340 16.19 -14.83 -1.42
N LYS A 341 15.95 -15.38 -2.61
CA LYS A 341 16.93 -16.22 -3.30
C LYS A 341 17.75 -15.38 -4.28
N MET A 342 19.05 -15.61 -4.28
CA MET A 342 20.01 -15.01 -5.20
C MET A 342 20.31 -15.96 -6.35
N THR A 343 20.14 -17.26 -6.13
CA THR A 343 20.38 -18.32 -7.12
C THR A 343 19.12 -19.16 -7.34
N ASN A 344 19.14 -19.94 -8.42
CA ASN A 344 18.08 -20.90 -8.71
C ASN A 344 18.30 -22.25 -8.03
N GLU A 345 19.43 -22.43 -7.34
CA GLU A 345 19.80 -23.68 -6.67
C GLU A 345 18.94 -23.94 -5.42
N LYS A 346 18.89 -25.20 -4.95
CA LYS A 346 18.18 -25.54 -3.70
C LYS A 346 18.87 -24.84 -2.52
N VAL A 347 20.19 -24.95 -2.44
CA VAL A 347 21.04 -24.36 -1.39
C VAL A 347 21.62 -23.03 -1.88
N GLU A 348 21.46 -21.95 -1.11
CA GLU A 348 22.13 -20.67 -1.36
C GLU A 348 23.55 -20.63 -0.79
N LEU A 349 23.70 -21.16 0.41
CA LEU A 349 24.96 -21.15 1.15
C LEU A 349 24.94 -22.31 2.16
N VAL A 350 26.10 -22.89 2.40
CA VAL A 350 26.33 -23.73 3.58
C VAL A 350 27.12 -22.90 4.58
N ALA A 351 26.55 -22.64 5.75
CA ALA A 351 27.20 -21.92 6.83
C ALA A 351 27.15 -22.79 8.08
N ASN A 352 28.31 -23.07 8.70
CA ASN A 352 28.42 -23.95 9.87
C ASN A 352 27.70 -25.29 9.67
N GLY A 353 27.86 -25.93 8.50
CA GLY A 353 27.19 -27.20 8.18
C GLY A 353 25.68 -27.11 7.93
N ILE A 354 25.07 -25.93 8.09
CA ILE A 354 23.64 -25.70 7.86
C ILE A 354 23.42 -25.23 6.43
N GLU A 355 22.54 -25.91 5.70
CA GLU A 355 22.11 -25.51 4.37
C GLU A 355 21.06 -24.40 4.41
N ILE A 356 21.44 -23.21 3.95
CA ILE A 356 20.56 -22.05 3.86
C ILE A 356 19.80 -22.10 2.53
N TYR A 357 18.48 -22.03 2.60
CA TYR A 357 17.59 -21.97 1.44
C TYR A 357 17.42 -20.55 0.88
N ALA A 358 17.29 -19.55 1.76
CA ALA A 358 17.11 -18.15 1.36
C ALA A 358 17.48 -17.18 2.50
N TYR A 359 17.85 -15.96 2.14
CA TYR A 359 18.10 -14.89 3.11
C TYR A 359 16.78 -14.21 3.50
N VAL A 360 16.54 -13.95 4.79
CA VAL A 360 15.35 -13.21 5.21
C VAL A 360 15.66 -11.72 5.28
N LYS A 361 14.88 -10.92 4.55
CA LYS A 361 15.06 -9.47 4.44
C LYS A 361 13.72 -8.76 4.59
N ALA A 362 13.75 -7.54 5.10
CA ALA A 362 12.64 -6.60 4.93
C ALA A 362 12.80 -5.84 3.62
N ILE A 363 11.79 -5.90 2.76
CA ILE A 363 11.78 -5.29 1.43
C ILE A 363 10.52 -4.45 1.21
N GLN A 364 10.67 -3.41 0.40
CA GLN A 364 9.57 -2.55 -0.04
C GLN A 364 8.70 -3.22 -1.11
#